data_AF-A0A8S3C386-F1
#
_entry.id   AF-A0A8S3C386-F1
#
_cell.length_a   1.000
_cell.length_b   1.000
_cell.length_c   1.000
_cell.angle_alpha   90.00
_cell.angle_beta   90.00
_cell.angle_gamma   90.00
#
_symmetry.space_group_name_H-M   'P 1'
#
loop_
_entity.id
_entity.type
_entity.pdbx_description
1 polymer ?
#
loop_
_entity_poly.entity_id
_entity_poly.type
_entity_poly.pdbx_seq_one_letter_code
_entity_poly.pdbx_strand_id
1 'polypeptide(L)' 'MPWCFPCQQLSGEWRTLSKLLKGIAHVAQVDCTVQSQLCQKQGVYSYPTIRLYPPN' A
#
# COMPACT_ATOMS: atom_id res chain seq x y z
N MET A 1 -10.54 1.25 -4.67
CA MET A 1 -10.32 1.95 -5.95
C MET A 1 -10.69 1.10 -7.18
N PRO A 2 -11.78 1.42 -7.92
CA PRO A 2 -12.25 0.62 -9.05
C PRO A 2 -11.45 0.82 -10.35
N TRP A 3 -10.71 1.92 -10.50
CA TRP A 3 -10.01 2.29 -11.75
C TRP A 3 -8.51 1.93 -11.79
N CYS A 4 -7.94 1.47 -10.67
CA CYS A 4 -6.54 1.05 -10.65
C CYS A 4 -6.42 -0.45 -10.86
N PHE A 5 -6.47 -0.87 -12.13
CA PHE A 5 -6.19 -2.25 -12.52
C PHE A 5 -4.87 -2.81 -11.95
N PRO A 6 -3.72 -2.10 -12.00
CA PRO A 6 -2.49 -2.64 -11.41
C PRO A 6 -2.57 -2.78 -9.88
N CYS A 7 -3.33 -1.93 -9.19
CA CYS A 7 -3.58 -2.09 -7.76
C CYS A 7 -4.43 -3.33 -7.45
N GLN A 8 -5.40 -3.64 -8.32
CA GLN A 8 -6.27 -4.81 -8.16
C GLN A 8 -5.47 -6.11 -8.35
N GLN A 9 -4.59 -6.15 -9.34
CA GLN A 9 -3.69 -7.30 -9.54
C GLN A 9 -2.80 -7.54 -8.31
N LEU A 10 -2.21 -6.48 -7.74
CA LEU A 10 -1.37 -6.59 -6.55
C LEU A 10 -2.14 -6.98 -5.28
N SER A 11 -3.44 -6.70 -5.21
CA SER A 11 -4.23 -6.84 -3.97
C SER A 11 -4.22 -8.26 -3.39
N GLY A 12 -4.18 -9.29 -4.24
CA GLY A 12 -4.11 -10.69 -3.83
C GLY A 12 -2.77 -11.03 -3.17
N GLU A 13 -1.68 -10.72 -3.86
CA GLU A 13 -0.32 -10.95 -3.35
C GLU A 13 -0.03 -10.13 -2.09
N TRP A 14 -0.51 -8.88 -2.02
CA TRP A 14 -0.37 -8.02 -0.85
C TRP A 14 -1.04 -8.62 0.39
N ARG A 15 -2.20 -9.26 0.22
CA ARG A 15 -2.87 -9.98 1.31
C ARG A 15 -2.09 -11.21 1.74
N THR A 16 -1.49 -11.95 0.82
CA THR A 16 -0.61 -13.09 1.15
C THR A 16 0.63 -12.61 1.92
N LEU A 17 1.26 -11.54 1.46
CA LEU A 17 2.41 -10.91 2.11
C LEU A 17 2.08 -10.45 3.53
N SER A 18 0.90 -9.85 3.75
CA SER A 18 0.45 -9.48 5.11
C SER A 18 0.32 -10.67 6.07
N LYS A 19 -0.02 -11.86 5.56
CA LYS A 19 -0.11 -13.08 6.37
C LYS A 19 1.27 -13.63 6.70
N LEU A 20 2.18 -13.61 5.72
CA LEU A 20 3.55 -14.10 5.89
C LEU A 20 4.36 -13.22 6.86
N LEU A 21 4.14 -11.91 6.83
CA LEU A 21 4.83 -10.95 7.69
C LEU A 21 4.17 -10.74 9.05
N LYS A 22 3.11 -11.50 9.36
CA LYS A 22 2.39 -11.38 10.64
C LYS A 22 3.34 -11.67 11.81
N GLY A 23 3.53 -10.68 12.68
CA GLY A 23 4.45 -10.76 13.83
C GLY A 23 5.89 -10.32 13.54
N ILE A 24 6.23 -10.06 12.26
CA ILE A 24 7.54 -9.53 11.84
C ILE A 24 7.42 -8.06 11.45
N ALA A 25 6.42 -7.72 10.63
CA ALA A 25 6.18 -6.35 10.17
C ALA A 25 4.69 -6.06 10.01
N HIS A 26 4.31 -4.80 10.20
CA HIS A 26 2.96 -4.35 9.93
C HIS A 26 2.80 -4.03 8.44
N VAL A 27 1.84 -4.68 7.80
CA VAL A 27 1.51 -4.47 6.40
C VAL A 27 0.18 -3.72 6.33
N ALA A 28 0.19 -2.56 5.70
CA ALA A 28 -0.99 -1.71 5.55
C ALA A 28 -1.18 -1.31 4.08
N GLN A 29 -2.39 -0.87 3.75
CA GLN A 29 -2.74 -0.29 2.47
C GLN A 29 -3.42 1.06 2.72
N VAL A 30 -3.09 2.06 1.91
CA VAL A 30 -3.70 3.39 1.95
C VAL A 30 -4.46 3.62 0.65
N ASP A 31 -5.73 4.00 0.73
CA ASP A 31 -6.50 4.45 -0.43
C ASP A 31 -6.27 5.96 -0.64
N CYS A 32 -5.43 6.30 -1.61
CA CYS A 32 -5.09 7.68 -1.92
C CYS A 32 -6.23 8.49 -2.56
N THR A 33 -7.34 7.85 -2.96
CA THR A 33 -8.56 8.58 -3.37
C THR A 33 -9.30 9.16 -2.19
N VAL A 34 -9.21 8.47 -1.04
CA VAL A 34 -9.78 8.91 0.24
C VAL A 34 -8.79 9.80 0.99
N GLN A 35 -7.49 9.44 0.98
CA GLN A 35 -6.43 10.13 1.72
C GLN A 35 -5.43 10.84 0.80
N SER A 36 -5.92 11.70 -0.08
CA SER A 36 -5.10 12.42 -1.06
C SER A 36 -3.97 13.26 -0.44
N GLN A 37 -4.26 13.99 0.64
CA GLN A 37 -3.26 14.81 1.33
C GLN A 37 -2.12 13.98 1.93
N LEU A 38 -2.42 12.82 2.50
CA LEU A 38 -1.41 11.91 3.04
C LEU A 38 -0.49 11.42 1.92
N CYS A 39 -1.07 10.97 0.82
CA CYS A 39 -0.31 10.47 -0.32
C CYS A 39 0.55 11.56 -0.98
N GLN A 40 0.06 12.80 -1.07
CA GLN A 40 0.87 13.94 -1.53
C GLN A 40 2.03 14.24 -0.58
N LYS A 41 1.81 14.29 0.75
CA LYS A 41 2.87 14.49 1.74
C LYS A 41 3.93 13.40 1.69
N GLN A 42 3.52 12.17 1.40
CA GLN A 42 4.43 11.05 1.19
C GLN A 42 5.07 11.06 -0.21
N GLY A 43 4.68 11.94 -1.12
CA GLY A 43 5.23 11.99 -2.49
C GLY A 43 4.84 10.77 -3.33
N VAL A 44 3.61 10.30 -3.21
CA VAL A 44 3.05 9.22 -4.04
C VAL A 44 2.38 9.83 -5.27
N TYR A 45 3.00 9.65 -6.43
CA TYR A 45 2.51 10.17 -7.72
C TYR A 45 2.07 9.09 -8.70
N SER A 46 2.32 7.80 -8.39
CA SER A 46 1.96 6.66 -9.21
C SER A 46 1.39 5.52 -8.36
N TYR A 47 0.55 4.68 -8.97
CA TYR A 47 -0.13 3.60 -8.27
C TYR A 47 0.07 2.25 -8.98
N PRO A 48 0.25 1.14 -8.24
CA PRO A 48 0.52 1.09 -6.80
C PRO A 48 1.94 1.58 -6.47
N THR A 49 2.14 2.14 -5.27
CA THR A 49 3.45 2.44 -4.70
C THR A 49 3.64 1.66 -3.42
N ILE A 50 4.74 0.91 -3.31
CA ILE A 50 5.08 0.11 -2.12
C ILE A 50 6.25 0.78 -1.41
N ARG A 51 6.16 0.93 -0.08
CA ARG A 51 7.23 1.48 0.76
C ARG A 51 7.39 0.66 2.03
N LEU A 52 8.64 0.50 2.45
CA LEU A 52 9.02 -0.09 3.73
C LEU A 52 9.41 1.03 4.69
N TYR A 53 8.87 1.01 5.90
CA TYR A 53 9.23 1.93 6.97
C TYR A 53 9.97 1.13 8.04
N PRO A 54 11.31 1.25 8.14
CA PRO A 54 12.05 0.59 9.20
C PRO A 54 11.70 1.20 10.57
N PRO A 55 11.85 0.44 11.67
CA PRO A 55 11.83 1.03 13.00
C PRO A 55 12.97 2.04 13.12
N ASN A 56 12.68 3.21 13.67
CA ASN A 56 13.70 4.23 14.01
C ASN A 56 14.69 3.71 15.05
#